data_AF-A0AAE1D7Z7-F1
#
_entry.id   AF-A0AAE1D7Z7-F1
#
_cell.length_a   1.000
_cell.length_b   1.000
_cell.length_c   1.000
_cell.angle_alpha   90.00
_cell.angle_beta   90.00
_cell.angle_gamma   90.00
#
_symmetry.space_group_name_H-M   'P 1'
#
loop_
_entity.id
_entity.type
_entity.pdbx_description
1 polymer ?
#
loop_
_entity_poly.entity_id
_entity_poly.type
_entity_poly.pdbx_seq_one_letter_code
_entity_poly.pdbx_strand_id
1 'polypeptide(L)'
;MKDTKRGLETVELATEGLLAINRCRLQGKLKVWCLQFMLILKLLWPPLVYEICSTTVEAIEAKINKFTRRWLGVPPGLTDVAMYCRKAKLRLPLKSILEEYKCGKARLLLMLEDSEDPIVKTVQPTIKTGRKWKVAEAVDEAKECLKIKEVIGQTQTDRKGLGSSTAKWW
;
A
#
# COMPACT_ATOMS: atom_id res chain seq x y z
N MET A 1 -17.63 5.11 -19.17
CA MET A 1 -17.73 3.79 -18.49
C MET A 1 -17.83 4.04 -16.99
N LYS A 2 -18.67 3.32 -16.23
CA LYS A 2 -18.83 3.55 -14.78
C LYS A 2 -17.67 2.87 -14.02
N ASP A 3 -16.88 3.62 -13.25
CA ASP A 3 -15.74 3.11 -12.48
C ASP A 3 -16.12 2.02 -11.47
N THR A 4 -17.39 1.99 -11.04
CA THR A 4 -17.95 0.92 -10.20
C THR A 4 -17.83 -0.47 -10.86
N LYS A 5 -18.00 -0.56 -12.18
CA LYS A 5 -17.86 -1.83 -12.92
C LYS A 5 -16.41 -2.30 -12.91
N ARG A 6 -15.45 -1.37 -13.11
CA ARG A 6 -14.01 -1.66 -13.05
C ARG A 6 -13.57 -2.15 -11.67
N GLY A 7 -14.16 -1.59 -10.61
CA GLY A 7 -13.96 -2.08 -9.24
C GLY A 7 -14.36 -3.55 -9.08
N LEU A 8 -15.53 -3.94 -9.60
CA LEU A 8 -16.00 -5.34 -9.56
C LEU A 8 -15.11 -6.27 -10.37
N GLU A 9 -14.76 -5.90 -11.61
CA GLU A 9 -13.84 -6.65 -12.47
C GLU A 9 -12.47 -6.87 -11.78
N THR A 10 -11.98 -5.87 -11.04
CA THR A 10 -10.71 -5.99 -10.29
C THR A 10 -10.82 -6.99 -9.13
N VAL A 11 -11.98 -7.05 -8.47
CA VAL A 11 -12.23 -8.03 -7.40
C VAL A 11 -12.34 -9.44 -7.98
N GLU A 12 -13.00 -9.61 -9.11
CA GLU A 12 -13.12 -10.89 -9.83
C GLU A 12 -11.74 -11.39 -10.26
N LEU A 13 -10.94 -10.52 -10.90
CA LEU A 13 -9.56 -10.80 -11.27
C LEU A 13 -8.72 -11.26 -10.07
N ALA A 14 -8.87 -10.59 -8.92
CA ALA A 14 -8.18 -10.98 -7.70
C ALA A 14 -8.61 -12.37 -7.21
N THR A 15 -9.92 -12.66 -7.24
CA THR A 15 -10.42 -13.98 -6.82
C THR A 15 -9.95 -15.11 -7.74
N GLU A 16 -9.99 -14.90 -9.05
CA GLU A 16 -9.53 -15.89 -10.03
C GLU A 16 -8.03 -16.13 -9.89
N GLY A 17 -7.23 -15.07 -9.77
CA GLY A 17 -5.80 -15.16 -9.57
C GLY A 17 -5.43 -15.92 -8.29
N LEU A 18 -6.12 -15.64 -7.19
CA LEU A 18 -5.91 -16.35 -5.92
C LEU A 18 -6.30 -17.83 -6.00
N LEU A 19 -7.42 -18.14 -6.67
CA LEU A 19 -7.85 -19.53 -6.89
C LEU A 19 -6.87 -20.29 -7.78
N ALA A 20 -6.34 -19.65 -8.83
CA ALA A 20 -5.34 -20.23 -9.71
C ALA A 20 -4.05 -20.59 -8.92
N ILE A 21 -3.51 -19.64 -8.15
CA ILE A 21 -2.33 -19.89 -7.29
C ILE A 21 -2.62 -20.99 -6.26
N ASN A 22 -3.83 -21.00 -5.69
CA ASN A 22 -4.21 -21.99 -4.70
C ASN A 22 -4.22 -23.42 -5.28
N ARG A 23 -4.67 -23.57 -6.53
CA ARG A 23 -4.71 -24.86 -7.25
C ARG A 23 -3.33 -25.36 -7.67
N CYS A 24 -2.33 -24.48 -7.81
CA CYS A 24 -0.97 -24.90 -8.13
C CYS A 24 -0.40 -25.86 -7.06
N ARG A 25 0.35 -26.88 -7.50
CA ARG A 25 1.06 -27.85 -6.63
C ARG A 25 2.37 -27.28 -6.04
N LEU A 26 2.40 -25.98 -5.76
CA LEU A 26 3.55 -25.30 -5.19
C LEU A 26 3.52 -25.36 -3.66
N GLN A 27 4.70 -25.32 -3.03
CA GLN A 27 4.81 -25.13 -1.59
C GLN A 27 4.26 -23.75 -1.18
N GLY A 28 3.80 -23.63 0.07
CA GLY A 28 3.18 -22.41 0.60
C GLY A 28 4.01 -21.14 0.40
N LYS A 29 5.32 -21.21 0.67
CA LYS A 29 6.25 -20.07 0.46
C LYS A 29 6.32 -19.63 -1.01
N LEU A 30 6.32 -20.57 -1.95
CA LEU A 30 6.33 -20.30 -3.39
C LEU A 30 4.99 -19.71 -3.87
N LYS A 31 3.86 -20.16 -3.31
CA LYS A 31 2.54 -19.53 -3.58
C LYS A 31 2.51 -18.06 -3.17
N VAL A 32 3.07 -17.75 -2.00
CA VAL A 32 3.19 -16.37 -1.51
C VAL A 32 4.14 -15.56 -2.39
N TRP A 33 5.21 -16.15 -2.89
CA TRP A 33 6.08 -15.50 -3.88
C TRP A 33 5.31 -15.14 -5.16
N CYS A 34 4.54 -16.07 -5.73
CA CYS A 34 3.69 -15.79 -6.90
C CYS A 34 2.66 -14.69 -6.63
N LEU A 35 2.06 -14.68 -5.45
CA LEU A 35 1.17 -13.61 -5.02
C LEU A 35 1.89 -12.26 -5.05
N GLN A 36 3.04 -12.15 -4.37
CA GLN A 36 3.77 -10.90 -4.18
C GLN A 36 4.32 -10.33 -5.50
N PHE A 37 4.89 -11.17 -6.35
CA PHE A 37 5.63 -10.73 -7.53
C PHE A 37 4.87 -10.89 -8.85
N MET A 38 3.74 -11.60 -8.89
CA MET A 38 2.93 -11.72 -10.11
C MET A 38 1.55 -11.10 -9.91
N LEU A 39 0.78 -11.60 -8.94
CA LEU A 39 -0.62 -11.21 -8.80
C LEU A 39 -0.77 -9.76 -8.30
N ILE A 40 -0.03 -9.35 -7.27
CA ILE A 40 -0.12 -7.98 -6.73
C ILE A 40 0.26 -6.95 -7.80
N LEU A 41 1.31 -7.19 -8.60
CA LEU A 41 1.69 -6.28 -9.69
C LEU A 41 0.56 -6.13 -10.72
N LYS A 42 -0.11 -7.22 -11.08
CA LYS A 42 -1.26 -7.19 -11.99
C LYS A 42 -2.47 -6.47 -11.39
N LEU A 43 -2.73 -6.67 -10.09
CA LEU A 43 -3.86 -6.07 -9.39
C LEU A 43 -3.68 -4.58 -9.08
N LEU A 44 -2.44 -4.08 -9.03
CA LEU A 44 -2.17 -2.68 -8.73
C LEU A 44 -2.46 -1.76 -9.92
N TRP A 45 -2.44 -2.27 -11.15
CA TRP A 45 -2.67 -1.49 -12.36
C TRP A 45 -4.06 -0.84 -12.43
N PRO A 46 -5.18 -1.59 -12.30
CA PRO A 46 -6.52 -1.01 -12.35
C PRO A 46 -6.76 0.13 -11.34
N PRO A 47 -6.42 0.01 -10.05
CA PRO A 47 -6.66 1.07 -9.10
C PRO A 47 -5.71 2.26 -9.25
N LEU A 48 -4.58 2.13 -9.95
CA LEU A 48 -3.76 3.29 -10.31
C LEU A 48 -4.45 4.14 -11.38
N VAL A 49 -4.99 3.51 -12.41
CA VAL A 49 -5.60 4.17 -13.57
C VAL A 49 -7.01 4.68 -13.27
N TYR A 50 -7.82 3.90 -12.55
CA TYR A 50 -9.24 4.21 -12.30
C TYR A 50 -9.49 4.79 -10.90
N GLU A 51 -10.63 5.46 -10.75
CA GLU A 51 -11.15 5.96 -9.47
C GLU A 51 -11.77 4.82 -8.64
N ILE A 52 -10.95 3.86 -8.22
CA ILE A 52 -11.37 2.74 -7.37
C ILE A 52 -11.37 3.18 -5.90
N CYS A 53 -12.43 2.86 -5.15
CA CYS A 53 -12.54 3.20 -3.73
C CYS A 53 -11.61 2.35 -2.86
N SER A 54 -11.03 2.95 -1.80
CA SER A 54 -10.17 2.24 -0.84
C SER A 54 -10.84 1.02 -0.20
N THR A 55 -12.15 1.08 0.05
CA THR A 55 -12.94 -0.02 0.60
C THR A 55 -12.93 -1.28 -0.27
N THR A 56 -12.84 -1.13 -1.59
CA THR A 56 -12.77 -2.28 -2.50
C THR A 56 -11.39 -2.95 -2.45
N VAL A 57 -10.32 -2.15 -2.34
CA VAL A 57 -8.94 -2.64 -2.18
C VAL A 57 -8.78 -3.35 -0.85
N GLU A 58 -9.37 -2.84 0.22
CA GLU A 58 -9.42 -3.51 1.54
C GLU A 58 -10.12 -4.87 1.46
N ALA A 59 -11.22 -4.97 0.72
CA ALA A 59 -11.91 -6.25 0.52
C ALA A 59 -11.05 -7.26 -0.26
N ILE A 60 -10.24 -6.80 -1.23
CA ILE A 60 -9.26 -7.62 -1.93
C ILE A 60 -8.16 -8.08 -0.97
N GLU A 61 -7.62 -7.17 -0.16
CA GLU A 61 -6.59 -7.50 0.83
C GLU A 61 -7.09 -8.51 1.86
N ALA A 62 -8.32 -8.37 2.36
CA ALA A 62 -8.90 -9.35 3.28
C ALA A 62 -8.97 -10.76 2.68
N LYS A 63 -9.29 -10.88 1.38
CA LYS A 63 -9.24 -12.16 0.66
C LYS A 63 -7.80 -12.67 0.56
N ILE A 64 -6.85 -11.81 0.18
CA ILE A 64 -5.43 -12.15 0.12
C ILE A 64 -4.93 -12.67 1.47
N ASN A 65 -5.25 -12.00 2.57
CA ASN A 65 -4.82 -12.39 3.93
C ASN A 65 -5.29 -13.81 4.27
N LYS A 66 -6.54 -14.17 3.92
CA LYS A 66 -7.08 -15.51 4.15
C LYS A 66 -6.28 -16.59 3.41
N PHE A 67 -5.92 -16.36 2.15
CA PHE A 67 -5.12 -17.32 1.38
C PHE A 67 -3.67 -17.36 1.86
N THR A 68 -3.05 -16.20 2.11
CA THR A 68 -1.66 -16.10 2.60
C THR A 68 -1.49 -16.81 3.93
N ARG A 69 -2.39 -16.61 4.89
CA ARG A 69 -2.35 -17.31 6.20
C ARG A 69 -2.47 -18.82 6.01
N ARG A 70 -3.38 -19.28 5.14
CA ARG A 70 -3.54 -20.70 4.81
C ARG A 70 -2.29 -21.30 4.17
N TRP A 71 -1.66 -20.59 3.23
CA TRP A 71 -0.46 -21.08 2.54
C TRP A 71 0.77 -21.12 3.46
N LEU A 72 0.92 -20.14 4.36
CA LEU A 72 2.03 -20.08 5.30
C LEU A 72 1.84 -20.95 6.56
N GLY A 73 0.63 -21.48 6.79
CA GLY A 73 0.30 -22.23 8.01
C GLY A 73 0.23 -21.35 9.26
N VAL A 74 -0.05 -20.06 9.09
CA VAL A 74 -0.11 -19.06 10.17
C VAL A 74 -1.49 -19.09 10.82
N PRO A 75 -1.58 -18.94 12.17
CA PRO A 75 -2.86 -18.92 12.86
C PRO A 75 -3.77 -17.79 12.35
N PRO A 76 -5.10 -18.00 12.31
CA PRO A 76 -6.05 -16.99 11.85
C PRO A 76 -6.08 -15.74 12.74
N GLY A 77 -5.64 -15.85 14.00
CA GLY A 77 -5.52 -14.73 14.95
C GLY A 77 -4.28 -13.85 14.78
N LEU A 78 -3.36 -14.17 13.85
CA LEU A 78 -2.23 -13.27 13.57
C LEU A 78 -2.75 -11.95 12.99
N THR A 79 -2.27 -10.84 13.54
CA THR A 79 -2.63 -9.50 13.07
C THR A 79 -2.02 -9.21 11.69
N ASP A 80 -2.74 -8.45 10.86
CA ASP A 80 -2.24 -8.02 9.56
C ASP A 80 -1.00 -7.13 9.68
N VAL A 81 -0.87 -6.40 10.79
CA VAL A 81 0.34 -5.64 11.13
C VAL A 81 1.56 -6.57 11.20
N ALA A 82 1.48 -7.74 11.81
CA ALA A 82 2.61 -8.67 11.83
C ALA A 82 2.95 -9.24 10.44
N MET A 83 2.00 -9.26 9.50
CA MET A 83 2.21 -9.72 8.13
C MET A 83 2.87 -8.68 7.24
N TYR A 84 2.50 -7.40 7.36
CA TYR A 84 2.94 -6.33 6.45
C TYR A 84 3.92 -5.32 7.07
N CYS A 85 4.04 -5.28 8.39
CA CYS A 85 4.85 -4.26 9.05
C CYS A 85 6.33 -4.37 8.70
N ARG A 86 6.91 -3.24 8.30
CA ARG A 86 8.35 -3.13 8.04
C ARG A 86 9.19 -2.92 9.29
N LYS A 87 8.63 -2.46 10.42
CA LYS A 87 9.42 -2.07 11.61
C LYS A 87 9.31 -3.04 12.80
N ALA A 88 8.38 -3.98 12.77
CA ALA A 88 8.18 -4.93 13.87
C ALA A 88 9.34 -5.92 13.99
N LYS A 89 9.64 -6.38 15.21
CA LYS A 89 10.66 -7.40 15.50
C LYS A 89 10.32 -8.75 14.86
N LEU A 90 9.06 -9.15 14.93
CA LEU A 90 8.52 -10.31 14.23
C LEU A 90 7.76 -9.79 13.00
N ARG A 91 8.35 -9.93 11.82
CA ARG A 91 7.76 -9.46 10.56
C ARG A 91 7.89 -10.52 9.48
N LEU A 92 6.83 -10.67 8.70
CA LEU A 92 6.93 -11.29 7.38
C LEU A 92 7.26 -10.18 6.37
N PRO A 93 8.21 -10.39 5.45
CA PRO A 93 8.58 -9.37 4.45
C PRO A 93 7.57 -9.37 3.29
N LEU A 94 6.29 -9.15 3.58
CA LEU A 94 5.21 -9.09 2.58
C LEU A 94 4.80 -7.64 2.33
N LYS A 95 4.47 -7.33 1.09
CA LYS A 95 3.87 -6.05 0.72
C LYS A 95 2.36 -6.14 0.81
N SER A 96 1.75 -5.12 1.39
CA SER A 96 0.30 -4.93 1.41
C SER A 96 -0.14 -4.28 0.10
N ILE A 97 -1.20 -4.81 -0.52
CA ILE A 97 -1.80 -4.19 -1.71
C ILE A 97 -2.43 -2.83 -1.37
N LEU A 98 -2.96 -2.68 -0.14
CA LEU A 98 -3.56 -1.44 0.32
C LEU A 98 -2.51 -0.36 0.56
N GLU A 99 -1.36 -0.72 1.15
CA GLU A 99 -0.23 0.20 1.29
C GLU A 99 0.27 0.67 -0.08
N GLU A 100 0.51 -0.25 -1.02
CA GLU A 100 0.96 0.10 -2.37
C GLU A 100 -0.08 0.95 -3.13
N TYR A 101 -1.37 0.67 -2.94
CA TYR A 101 -2.47 1.50 -3.47
C TYR A 101 -2.43 2.93 -2.92
N LYS A 102 -2.32 3.08 -1.59
CA LYS A 102 -2.25 4.41 -0.95
C LYS A 102 -1.01 5.18 -1.40
N CYS A 103 0.15 4.52 -1.43
CA CYS A 103 1.39 5.11 -1.94
C CYS A 103 1.26 5.53 -3.41
N GLY A 104 0.63 4.70 -4.24
CA GLY A 104 0.39 5.01 -5.65
C GLY A 104 -0.50 6.23 -5.85
N LYS A 105 -1.59 6.34 -5.09
CA LYS A 105 -2.49 7.51 -5.14
C LYS A 105 -1.83 8.77 -4.61
N ALA A 106 -1.08 8.68 -3.51
CA ALA A 106 -0.31 9.82 -2.99
C ALA A 106 0.75 10.30 -3.98
N ARG A 107 1.46 9.37 -4.63
CA ARG A 107 2.41 9.69 -5.70
C ARG A 107 1.74 10.39 -6.87
N LEU A 108 0.57 9.91 -7.30
CA LEU A 108 -0.19 10.52 -8.39
C LEU A 108 -0.59 11.95 -8.03
N LEU A 109 -1.02 12.22 -6.78
CA LEU A 109 -1.34 13.57 -6.33
C LEU A 109 -0.14 14.51 -6.43
N LEU A 110 0.99 14.09 -5.85
CA LEU A 110 2.21 14.89 -5.87
C LEU A 110 2.70 15.15 -7.31
N MET A 111 2.64 14.14 -8.19
CA MET A 111 2.99 14.31 -9.60
C MET A 111 2.11 15.33 -10.33
N LEU A 112 0.83 15.44 -9.97
CA LEU A 112 -0.07 16.43 -10.56
C LEU A 112 0.15 17.83 -9.97
N GLU A 113 0.43 17.93 -8.67
CA GLU A 113 0.73 19.19 -7.98
C GLU A 113 2.05 19.81 -8.47
N ASP A 114 3.08 18.97 -8.59
CA ASP A 114 4.44 19.35 -8.99
C ASP A 114 4.66 19.26 -10.51
N SER A 115 3.58 19.14 -11.30
CA SER A 115 3.66 19.05 -12.76
C SER A 115 4.30 20.32 -13.36
N GLU A 116 5.22 20.13 -14.30
CA GLU A 116 5.84 21.22 -15.08
C GLU A 116 4.85 21.88 -16.04
N ASP A 117 3.83 21.13 -16.48
CA ASP A 117 2.77 21.66 -17.36
C ASP A 117 1.86 22.63 -16.57
N PRO A 118 1.80 23.92 -16.97
CA PRO A 118 1.01 24.93 -16.27
C PRO A 118 -0.49 24.65 -16.34
N ILE A 119 -0.98 23.97 -17.38
CA ILE A 119 -2.41 23.65 -17.53
C ILE A 119 -2.79 22.61 -16.48
N VAL A 120 -2.00 21.54 -16.35
CA VAL A 120 -2.23 20.49 -15.35
C VAL A 120 -2.16 21.05 -13.94
N LYS A 121 -1.16 21.90 -13.68
CA LYS A 121 -0.96 22.57 -12.40
C LYS A 121 -2.08 23.56 -12.04
N THR A 122 -2.73 24.16 -13.05
CA THR A 122 -3.89 25.05 -12.84
C THR A 122 -5.16 24.26 -12.57
N VAL A 123 -5.37 23.14 -13.27
CA VAL A 123 -6.59 22.33 -13.14
C VAL A 123 -6.64 21.53 -11.84
N GLN A 124 -5.50 20.99 -11.36
CA GLN A 124 -5.39 20.17 -10.15
C GLN A 124 -6.55 19.16 -9.98
N PRO A 125 -6.62 18.14 -10.84
CA PRO A 125 -7.75 17.23 -10.80
C PRO A 125 -7.82 16.47 -9.47
N THR A 126 -8.99 16.50 -8.84
CA THR A 126 -9.20 15.86 -7.55
C THR A 126 -9.25 14.34 -7.70
N ILE A 127 -8.33 13.64 -7.05
CA ILE A 127 -8.27 12.19 -7.05
C ILE A 127 -9.35 11.62 -6.12
N LYS A 128 -10.30 10.88 -6.68
CA LYS A 128 -11.33 10.20 -5.89
C LYS A 128 -10.85 8.84 -5.40
N THR A 129 -10.84 8.66 -4.07
CA THR A 129 -10.45 7.40 -3.40
C THR A 129 -11.57 6.82 -2.52
N GLY A 130 -12.78 7.36 -2.63
CA GLY A 130 -13.94 7.00 -1.83
C GLY A 130 -14.06 7.83 -0.54
N ARG A 131 -14.98 7.43 0.35
CA ARG A 131 -15.30 8.19 1.58
C ARG A 131 -14.37 7.90 2.76
N LYS A 132 -13.84 6.67 2.85
CA LYS A 132 -13.09 6.19 4.02
C LYS A 132 -11.70 6.81 4.15
N TRP A 133 -11.06 7.10 3.03
CA TRP A 133 -9.70 7.62 2.99
C TRP A 133 -9.57 8.61 1.85
N LYS A 134 -9.02 9.79 2.14
CA LYS A 134 -8.77 10.86 1.18
C LYS A 134 -7.27 11.07 1.05
N VAL A 135 -6.81 11.18 -0.20
CA VAL A 135 -5.39 11.29 -0.51
C VAL A 135 -4.82 12.63 -0.07
N ALA A 136 -5.53 13.73 -0.34
CA ALA A 136 -5.07 15.09 -0.03
C ALA A 136 -4.76 15.23 1.48
N GLU A 137 -5.74 14.89 2.34
CA GLU A 137 -5.58 14.94 3.80
C GLU A 137 -4.38 14.11 4.28
N ALA A 138 -4.19 12.90 3.72
CA ALA A 138 -3.08 12.03 4.11
C ALA A 138 -1.71 12.54 3.61
N VAL A 139 -1.67 13.20 2.45
CA VAL A 139 -0.45 13.82 1.92
C VAL A 139 -0.10 15.08 2.70
N ASP A 140 -1.10 15.90 3.07
CA ASP A 140 -0.89 17.10 3.87
C ASP A 140 -0.38 16.74 5.28
N GLU A 141 -1.00 15.76 5.95
CA GLU A 141 -0.52 15.22 7.22
C GLU A 141 0.93 14.72 7.11
N ALA A 142 1.27 14.03 6.01
CA ALA A 142 2.63 13.58 5.76
C ALA A 142 3.62 14.74 5.54
N LYS A 143 3.21 15.78 4.78
CA LYS A 143 4.01 17.00 4.58
C LYS A 143 4.25 17.73 5.91
N GLU A 144 3.22 17.83 6.76
CA GLU A 144 3.34 18.42 8.11
C GLU A 144 4.28 17.61 9.01
N CYS A 145 4.15 16.28 9.03
CA CYS A 145 5.06 15.41 9.77
C CYS A 145 6.52 15.57 9.31
N LEU A 146 6.77 15.77 8.01
CA LEU A 146 8.10 16.05 7.49
C LEU A 146 8.63 17.40 7.97
N LYS A 147 7.81 18.46 7.94
CA LYS A 147 8.18 19.78 8.49
C LYS A 147 8.49 19.70 9.98
N ILE A 148 7.66 19.01 10.76
CA ILE A 148 7.89 18.81 12.19
C ILE A 148 9.21 18.06 12.42
N LYS A 149 9.49 17.03 11.62
CA LYS A 149 10.74 16.28 11.70
C LYS A 149 11.96 17.15 11.38
N GLU A 150 11.83 18.06 10.43
CA GLU A 150 12.87 19.04 10.09
C GLU A 150 13.12 20.03 11.24
N VAL A 151 12.06 20.54 11.88
CA VAL A 151 12.13 21.46 13.02
C VAL A 151 12.73 20.79 14.26
N ILE A 152 12.30 19.57 14.58
CA ILE A 152 12.83 18.80 15.72
C ILE A 152 14.30 18.42 15.47
N GLY A 153 14.68 18.24 14.20
CA GLY A 153 16.01 17.78 13.82
C GLY A 153 16.27 16.34 14.28
N GLN A 154 17.54 16.03 14.57
CA GLN A 154 17.93 14.68 14.96
C GLN A 154 17.58 14.41 16.42
N THR A 155 16.65 13.49 16.65
CA THR A 155 16.32 13.00 17.99
C THR A 155 17.20 11.84 18.40
N GLN A 156 17.38 11.68 19.71
CA GLN A 156 18.10 10.54 20.28
C GLN A 156 17.32 9.24 20.00
N THR A 157 17.84 8.38 19.12
CA THR A 157 17.21 7.10 18.75
C THR A 157 17.56 5.93 19.67
N ASP A 158 18.60 6.08 20.49
CA ASP A 158 19.14 5.03 21.36
C ASP A 158 19.49 5.59 22.75
N ARG A 159 19.73 4.74 23.75
CA ARG A 159 20.03 5.16 25.14
C ARG A 159 21.44 5.77 25.31
N LYS A 160 22.16 6.00 24.22
CA LYS A 160 23.56 6.46 24.19
C LYS A 160 23.77 7.95 24.46
N GLY A 161 22.69 8.74 24.60
CA GLY A 161 22.75 10.18 24.85
C GLY A 161 22.88 11.04 23.58
N LEU A 162 22.60 12.33 23.71
CA LEU A 162 22.74 13.34 22.66
C LEU A 162 24.20 13.42 22.16
N GLY A 163 24.40 13.51 20.84
CA GLY A 163 25.74 13.64 20.22
C GLY A 163 26.53 12.34 20.03
N SER A 164 26.03 11.19 20.51
CA SER A 164 26.71 9.88 20.43
C SER A 164 26.58 9.16 19.08
N SER A 165 25.69 9.62 18.21
CA SER A 165 25.46 9.03 16.89
C SER A 165 25.89 9.99 15.79
N THR A 166 26.62 9.50 14.79
CA THR A 166 26.93 10.25 13.58
C THR A 166 25.63 10.61 12.87
N ALA A 167 25.44 11.91 12.63
CA ALA A 167 24.30 12.42 11.88
C ALA A 167 24.26 11.77 10.49
N LYS A 168 23.20 11.01 10.22
CA LYS A 168 22.84 10.62 8.86
C LYS A 168 21.63 11.44 8.47
N TRP A 169 21.89 12.47 7.71
CA TRP A 169 20.87 13.07 6.88
C TRP A 169 20.83 12.24 5.60
N TRP A 170 19.61 11.88 5.16
CA TRP A 170 19.27 11.03 3.98
C TRP A 170 19.80 9.59 3.99
#